data_AF-A0A1B6JHW2-F1
#
_entry.id   AF-A0A1B6JHW2-F1
#
_cell.length_a   1.000
_cell.length_b   1.000
_cell.length_c   1.000
_cell.angle_alpha   90.00
_cell.angle_beta   90.00
_cell.angle_gamma   90.00
#
_symmetry.space_group_name_H-M   'P 1'
#
loop_
_entity.id
_entity.type
_entity.pdbx_description
1 polymer ?
#
loop_
_entity_poly.entity_id
_entity_poly.type
_entity_poly.pdbx_seq_one_letter_code
_entity_poly.pdbx_strand_id
1 'polypeptide(L)'
;TYNVTGFIEKNNDFLPRDISMAMYRCQHPLLKTLFPEGNPKRACVKRPVTTGTQFKIAIQGLIRNLTTKQPHYVRCIKPNELKQPRIFEMALVQHQVRYLG
;
A
#
# COMPACT_ATOMS: atom_id res chain seq x y z
N THR A 1 -13.18 3.41 15.25
CA THR A 1 -13.02 2.12 15.95
C THR A 1 -12.47 1.09 14.98
N TYR A 2 -11.58 0.20 15.43
CA TYR A 2 -11.05 -0.90 14.59
C TYR A 2 -11.72 -2.23 14.95
N ASN A 3 -12.04 -3.03 13.93
CA ASN A 3 -12.44 -4.43 14.10
C ASN A 3 -11.20 -5.31 13.87
N VAL A 4 -10.81 -6.11 14.87
CA VAL A 4 -9.60 -6.96 14.85
C VAL A 4 -9.73 -8.21 13.99
N THR A 5 -10.94 -8.56 13.56
CA THR A 5 -11.22 -9.74 12.73
C THR A 5 -10.42 -9.64 11.42
N GLY A 6 -9.63 -10.66 11.11
CA GLY A 6 -8.83 -10.72 9.90
C GLY A 6 -7.46 -10.02 9.98
N PHE A 7 -7.06 -9.45 11.13
CA PHE A 7 -5.82 -8.68 11.22
C PHE A 7 -4.57 -9.53 11.00
N ILE A 8 -4.56 -10.76 11.53
CA ILE A 8 -3.41 -11.67 11.42
C ILE A 8 -3.29 -12.16 9.98
N GLU A 9 -4.41 -12.57 9.38
CA GLU A 9 -4.49 -13.07 8.01
C GLU A 9 -4.09 -11.99 7.01
N LYS A 10 -4.60 -10.76 7.17
CA LYS A 10 -4.23 -9.61 6.31
C LYS A 10 -2.77 -9.17 6.48
N ASN A 11 -2.12 -9.53 7.59
CA ASN A 11 -0.73 -9.19 7.85
C ASN A 11 0.25 -10.30 7.43
N ASN A 12 -0.26 -11.48 7.09
CA ASN A 12 0.52 -12.62 6.66
C ASN A 12 0.74 -12.55 5.13
N ASP A 13 1.90 -12.05 4.73
CA ASP A 13 2.32 -11.96 3.32
C ASP A 13 3.43 -12.97 3.03
N PHE A 14 3.10 -14.25 3.20
CA PHE A 14 4.01 -15.34 2.91
C PHE A 14 3.86 -15.77 1.45
N LEU A 15 4.84 -15.41 0.62
CA LEU A 15 5.01 -15.99 -0.72
C LEU A 15 6.06 -17.10 -0.66
N PRO A 16 5.67 -18.38 -0.76
CA PRO A 16 6.62 -19.49 -0.82
C PRO A 16 7.57 -19.33 -2.01
N ARG A 17 8.86 -19.61 -1.80
CA ARG A 17 9.88 -19.52 -2.84
C ARG A 17 9.56 -20.38 -4.06
N ASP A 18 8.93 -21.54 -3.85
CA ASP A 18 8.55 -22.46 -4.92
C ASP A 18 7.58 -21.83 -5.92
N ILE A 19 6.70 -20.93 -5.43
CA ILE A 19 5.79 -20.17 -6.30
C ILE A 19 6.58 -19.18 -7.14
N SER A 20 7.47 -18.39 -6.53
CA SER A 20 8.34 -17.47 -7.28
C SER A 20 9.22 -18.20 -8.29
N MET A 21 9.76 -19.39 -7.96
CA MET A 21 10.52 -20.22 -8.89
C MET A 21 9.67 -20.72 -10.05
N ALA A 22 8.46 -21.18 -9.78
CA ALA A 22 7.54 -21.62 -10.81
C ALA A 22 7.23 -20.48 -11.80
N MET A 23 6.91 -19.29 -11.27
CA MET A 23 6.64 -18.10 -12.09
C MET A 23 7.86 -17.67 -12.92
N TYR A 24 9.07 -17.72 -12.35
CA TYR A 24 10.29 -17.41 -13.08
C TYR A 24 10.64 -18.43 -14.18
N ARG A 25 10.25 -19.70 -14.01
CA ARG A 25 10.46 -20.76 -15.02
C ARG A 25 9.48 -20.66 -16.18
N CYS A 26 8.34 -19.98 -16.01
CA CYS A 26 7.41 -19.74 -17.11
C CYS A 26 8.11 -19.05 -18.29
N GLN A 27 7.72 -19.41 -19.52
CA GLN A 27 8.33 -18.83 -20.73
C GLN A 27 7.96 -17.35 -20.94
N HIS A 28 6.89 -16.88 -20.29
CA HIS A 28 6.39 -15.52 -20.44
C HIS A 28 7.37 -14.47 -19.88
N PRO A 29 7.88 -13.52 -20.70
CA PRO A 29 8.89 -12.55 -20.27
C PRO A 29 8.47 -11.71 -19.05
N LEU A 30 7.22 -11.27 -18.98
CA LEU A 30 6.70 -10.49 -17.85
C LEU A 30 6.84 -11.22 -16.50
N LEU A 31 6.56 -12.52 -16.45
CA LEU A 31 6.61 -13.29 -15.20
C LEU A 31 8.04 -13.40 -14.67
N LYS A 32 9.02 -13.51 -15.56
CA LYS A 32 10.45 -13.49 -15.18
C LYS A 32 10.86 -12.15 -14.57
N THR A 33 10.30 -11.06 -15.08
CA THR A 33 10.55 -9.70 -14.58
C THR A 33 9.86 -9.44 -13.24
N LEU A 34 8.66 -9.98 -13.03
CA LEU A 34 7.88 -9.80 -11.81
C LEU A 34 8.40 -10.65 -10.63
N PHE A 35 8.95 -11.84 -10.89
CA PHE A 35 9.43 -12.77 -9.86
C PHE A 35 10.94 -13.06 -9.98
N PRO A 36 11.81 -12.04 -9.96
CA PRO A 36 13.24 -12.22 -10.19
C PRO A 36 13.94 -13.01 -9.06
N GLU A 37 13.35 -13.07 -7.86
CA GLU A 37 13.78 -13.90 -6.72
C GLU A 37 13.58 -15.41 -6.96
N GLY A 38 12.77 -15.79 -7.94
CA GLY A 38 12.65 -17.17 -8.42
C GLY A 38 13.88 -17.67 -9.19
N ASN A 39 14.82 -16.78 -9.56
CA ASN A 39 16.04 -17.16 -10.25
C ASN A 39 16.97 -17.98 -9.34
N PRO A 40 17.32 -19.24 -9.68
CA PRO A 40 18.20 -20.08 -8.88
C PRO A 40 19.60 -19.48 -8.65
N LYS A 41 20.05 -18.57 -9.54
CA LYS A 41 21.34 -17.89 -9.44
C LYS A 41 21.35 -16.75 -8.41
N ARG A 42 20.19 -16.30 -7.91
CA ARG A 42 20.11 -15.28 -6.86
C ARG A 42 20.06 -15.95 -5.49
N ALA A 43 20.93 -15.50 -4.58
CA ALA A 43 20.90 -15.94 -3.20
C ALA A 43 19.58 -15.52 -2.54
N CYS A 44 18.95 -16.46 -1.83
CA CYS A 44 17.71 -16.22 -1.11
C CYS A 44 18.03 -15.47 0.18
N VAL A 45 17.87 -14.15 0.17
CA VAL A 45 18.23 -13.31 1.32
C VAL A 45 16.97 -12.69 1.90
N LYS A 46 16.53 -13.27 3.02
CA LYS A 46 15.69 -12.73 4.13
C LYS A 46 14.35 -13.44 4.36
N ARG A 47 14.01 -13.46 5.66
CA ARG A 47 12.70 -13.85 6.18
C ARG A 47 11.59 -13.01 5.52
N PRO A 48 10.42 -13.59 5.27
CA PRO A 48 9.27 -12.85 4.74
C PRO A 48 8.91 -11.72 5.72
N VAL A 49 8.81 -10.51 5.18
CA VAL A 49 8.38 -9.32 5.94
C VAL A 49 6.86 -9.30 5.96
N THR A 50 6.27 -9.15 7.15
CA THR A 50 4.81 -9.00 7.28
C THR A 50 4.31 -7.80 6.50
N THR A 51 3.04 -7.84 6.07
CA THR A 51 2.42 -6.75 5.31
C THR A 51 2.55 -5.41 6.03
N GLY A 52 2.33 -5.39 7.36
CA GLY A 52 2.50 -4.20 8.19
C GLY A 52 3.93 -3.67 8.19
N THR A 53 4.95 -4.55 8.16
CA THR A 53 6.36 -4.13 8.07
C THR A 53 6.65 -3.51 6.71
N GLN A 54 6.13 -4.08 5.63
CA GLN A 54 6.28 -3.53 4.28
C GLN A 54 5.63 -2.14 4.18
N PHE A 55 4.40 -1.98 4.66
CA PHE A 55 3.72 -0.67 4.71
C PHE A 55 4.52 0.34 5.54
N LYS A 56 5.03 -0.06 6.71
CA LYS A 56 5.86 0.82 7.55
C LYS A 56 7.11 1.31 6.80
N ILE A 57 7.83 0.40 6.14
CA ILE A 57 9.04 0.75 5.38
C ILE A 57 8.70 1.69 4.22
N ALA A 58 7.63 1.39 3.47
CA ALA A 58 7.18 2.20 2.34
C ALA A 58 6.78 3.62 2.77
N ILE A 59 5.98 3.74 3.83
CA ILE A 59 5.57 5.03 4.41
C ILE A 59 6.78 5.81 4.90
N GLN A 60 7.72 5.17 5.60
CA GLN A 60 8.94 5.84 6.05
C GLN A 60 9.80 6.32 4.87
N GLY A 61 9.90 5.54 3.80
CA GLY A 61 10.58 5.96 2.57
C GLY A 61 9.92 7.18 1.92
N LEU A 62 8.59 7.17 1.83
CA LEU A 62 7.81 8.30 1.32
C LEU A 62 8.01 9.57 2.16
N ILE A 63 7.90 9.46 3.49
CA ILE A 63 8.08 10.60 4.41
C ILE A 63 9.49 11.16 4.28
N ARG A 64 10.53 10.31 4.22
CA ARG A 64 11.90 10.78 4.01
C ARG A 64 12.03 11.60 2.73
N ASN A 65 11.48 11.12 1.61
CA ASN A 65 11.53 11.82 0.32
C ASN A 65 10.77 13.15 0.35
N LEU A 66 9.60 13.19 0.99
CA LEU A 66 8.80 14.40 1.15
C LEU A 66 9.54 15.45 2.00
N THR A 67 10.20 15.01 3.07
CA THR A 67 10.89 15.90 4.03
C THR A 67 12.13 16.57 3.42
N THR A 68 12.72 16.02 2.36
CA THR A 68 13.86 16.67 1.67
C THR A 68 13.43 17.81 0.72
N LYS A 69 12.16 18.18 0.66
CA LYS A 69 11.60 19.18 -0.25
C LYS A 69 10.80 20.21 0.53
N GLN A 70 10.44 21.32 -0.13
CA GLN A 70 9.49 22.29 0.42
C GLN A 70 8.06 21.77 0.19
N PRO A 71 7.27 21.53 1.25
CA PRO A 71 5.93 20.99 1.09
C PRO A 71 4.89 22.10 0.89
N HIS A 72 3.95 21.84 -0.03
CA HIS A 72 2.71 22.60 -0.19
C HIS A 72 1.53 21.64 -0.08
N TYR A 73 0.48 22.02 0.66
CA TYR A 73 -0.64 21.13 0.96
C TYR A 73 -1.94 21.69 0.40
N VAL A 74 -2.70 20.85 -0.29
CA VAL A 74 -4.08 21.12 -0.73
C VAL A 74 -5.01 20.19 0.05
N ARG A 75 -6.03 20.77 0.70
CA ARG A 75 -7.04 20.04 1.46
C ARG A 75 -8.32 19.95 0.64
N CYS A 76 -8.61 18.77 0.12
CA CYS A 76 -9.80 18.54 -0.68
C CYS A 76 -11.00 18.18 0.21
N ILE A 77 -12.17 18.77 -0.07
CA ILE A 77 -13.43 18.48 0.63
C ILE A 77 -14.47 18.00 -0.38
N LYS A 78 -15.10 16.86 -0.08
CA LYS A 78 -16.24 16.33 -0.82
C LYS A 78 -17.54 16.97 -0.30
N PRO A 79 -18.29 17.72 -1.12
CA PRO A 79 -19.44 18.48 -0.63
C PRO A 79 -20.71 17.63 -0.44
N ASN A 80 -20.84 16.48 -1.12
CA ASN A 80 -21.99 15.57 -1.03
C ASN A 80 -21.64 14.16 -1.50
N GLU A 81 -22.42 13.15 -1.08
CA GLU A 81 -22.23 11.74 -1.48
C GLU A 81 -22.78 11.43 -2.89
N LEU A 82 -23.75 12.22 -3.35
CA LEU A 82 -24.44 12.04 -4.64
C LEU A 82 -23.59 12.38 -5.86
N LYS A 83 -22.39 12.94 -5.66
CA LYS A 83 -21.48 13.41 -6.72
C LYS A 83 -22.13 14.46 -7.63
N GLN A 84 -23.03 15.27 -7.07
CA GLN A 84 -23.77 16.28 -7.81
C GLN A 84 -23.19 17.69 -7.57
N PRO A 85 -23.20 18.57 -8.59
CA PRO A 85 -22.82 19.96 -8.38
C PRO A 85 -23.88 20.68 -7.54
N ARG A 86 -23.48 21.73 -6.81
CA ARG A 86 -24.34 22.64 -6.03
C ARG A 86 -25.11 21.99 -4.86
N ILE A 87 -24.81 20.75 -4.48
CA ILE A 87 -25.31 20.14 -3.24
C ILE A 87 -24.23 20.19 -2.17
N PHE A 88 -24.60 20.65 -0.97
CA PHE A 88 -23.69 20.77 0.16
C PHE A 88 -24.29 20.12 1.41
N GLU A 89 -23.67 19.05 1.86
CA GLU A 89 -24.05 18.29 3.05
C GLU A 89 -23.20 18.73 4.25
N MET A 90 -23.76 19.59 5.09
CA MET A 90 -23.02 20.18 6.22
C MET A 90 -22.40 19.13 7.15
N ALA A 91 -23.13 18.06 7.49
CA ALA A 91 -22.62 17.01 8.37
C ALA A 91 -21.39 16.29 7.79
N LEU A 92 -21.42 15.99 6.48
CA LEU A 92 -20.31 15.34 5.76
C LEU A 92 -19.07 16.25 5.71
N VAL A 93 -19.27 17.54 5.43
CA VAL A 93 -18.18 18.51 5.37
C VAL A 93 -17.60 18.76 6.77
N GLN A 94 -18.43 18.92 7.79
CA GLN A 94 -17.97 19.11 9.18
C GLN A 94 -17.11 17.94 9.65
N HIS A 95 -17.48 16.71 9.30
CA HIS A 95 -16.70 15.53 9.60
C HIS A 95 -15.34 15.52 8.88
N GLN A 96 -15.30 15.92 7.60
CA GLN A 96 -14.03 16.05 6.86
C GLN A 96 -13.13 17.14 7.41
N VAL A 97 -13.68 18.28 7.83
CA VAL A 97 -12.90 19.35 8.49
C VAL A 97 -12.20 18.77 9.72
N ARG A 98 -12.93 18.05 10.59
CA ARG A 98 -12.33 17.38 11.77
C ARG A 98 -11.24 16.36 11.41
N TYR A 99 -11.32 15.72 10.24
CA TYR A 99 -10.33 14.73 9.78
C TYR A 99 -9.08 15.34 9.19
N LEU A 100 -9.20 16.51 8.56
CA LEU A 100 -8.08 17.20 7.93
C LEU A 100 -7.22 17.98 8.94
N GLY A 101 -7.73 18.16 10.16
CA GLY A 101 -7.10 18.90 11.25
C GLY A 101 -7.49 20.37 11.18
#